data_AF-A0A847V628-F1
#
_entry.id   AF-A0A847V628-F1
#
_cell.length_a   1.000
_cell.length_b   1.000
_cell.length_c   1.000
_cell.angle_alpha   90.00
_cell.angle_beta   90.00
_cell.angle_gamma   90.00
#
_symmetry.space_group_name_H-M   'P 1'
#
loop_
_entity.id
_entity.type
_entity.pdbx_description
1 polymer ?
#
loop_
_entity_poly.entity_id
_entity_poly.type
_entity_poly.pdbx_seq_one_letter_code
_entity_poly.pdbx_strand_id
1 'polypeptide(L)'
;MKGWIVLLLLALVLASGPASAHRMFVGQRINVETYAVFDDGSPAQNASVKVYRMNATTGLFELFEEDRADSAGGYSMSLPGKGTGSWLFEVSAGGHKEEFFVAISDERPDPSKAGAAALAALPIALFAWRRRVKR
;
A
#
# COMPACT_ATOMS: atom_id res chain seq x y z
N MET A 1 -6.96 -46.34 -35.11
CA MET A 1 -7.91 -45.82 -34.11
C MET A 1 -9.31 -45.80 -34.72
N LYS A 2 -10.31 -46.21 -33.96
CA LYS A 2 -11.68 -46.41 -34.45
C LYS A 2 -12.37 -45.04 -34.63
N GLY A 3 -12.93 -44.73 -35.81
CA GLY A 3 -13.38 -43.38 -36.18
C GLY A 3 -14.42 -42.74 -35.23
N TRP A 4 -15.21 -43.56 -34.53
CA TRP A 4 -16.15 -43.08 -33.51
C TRP A 4 -15.47 -42.47 -32.28
N ILE A 5 -14.23 -42.86 -31.97
CA ILE A 5 -13.43 -42.27 -30.88
C ILE A 5 -13.02 -40.84 -31.23
N VAL A 6 -12.70 -40.58 -32.52
CA VAL A 6 -12.34 -39.23 -32.99
C VAL A 6 -13.56 -38.32 -32.94
N LEU A 7 -14.73 -38.82 -33.34
CA LEU A 7 -16.00 -38.08 -33.25
C LEU A 7 -16.39 -37.77 -31.80
N LEU A 8 -16.21 -38.71 -30.88
CA LEU A 8 -16.47 -38.50 -29.45
C LEU A 8 -15.56 -37.42 -28.84
N LEU A 9 -14.25 -37.46 -29.15
CA LEU A 9 -13.31 -36.46 -28.66
C LEU A 9 -13.61 -35.07 -29.24
N LEU A 10 -13.97 -34.99 -30.52
CA LEU A 10 -14.33 -33.74 -31.17
C LEU A 10 -15.62 -33.15 -30.55
N ALA A 11 -16.64 -33.99 -30.33
CA ALA A 11 -17.86 -33.57 -29.65
C ALA A 11 -17.59 -33.06 -28.22
N LEU A 12 -16.65 -33.67 -27.49
CA LEU A 12 -16.26 -33.23 -26.15
C LEU A 12 -15.60 -31.85 -26.15
N VAL A 13 -14.74 -31.56 -27.13
CA VAL A 13 -14.05 -30.28 -27.29
C VAL A 13 -15.01 -29.17 -27.75
N LEU A 14 -15.97 -29.49 -28.63
CA LEU A 14 -16.99 -28.52 -29.01
C LEU A 14 -18.02 -28.27 -27.89
N ALA A 15 -18.23 -29.24 -26.99
CA ALA A 15 -19.08 -29.10 -25.82
C ALA A 15 -18.39 -28.41 -24.64
N SER A 16 -17.06 -28.28 -24.65
CA SER A 16 -16.37 -27.45 -23.67
C SER A 16 -16.60 -25.98 -24.03
N GLY A 17 -17.63 -25.38 -23.45
CA GLY A 17 -17.86 -23.94 -23.50
C GLY A 17 -16.63 -23.17 -22.98
N PRO A 18 -16.51 -21.87 -23.29
CA PRO A 18 -15.39 -21.06 -22.81
C PRO A 18 -15.32 -21.15 -21.29
N ALA A 19 -14.20 -21.62 -20.76
CA ALA A 19 -13.93 -21.56 -19.32
C ALA A 19 -14.01 -20.10 -18.90
N SER A 20 -15.03 -19.75 -18.11
CA SER A 20 -15.17 -18.42 -17.54
C SER A 20 -14.07 -18.22 -16.49
N ALA A 21 -12.92 -17.75 -16.95
CA ALA A 21 -11.89 -17.20 -16.07
C ALA A 21 -12.46 -15.91 -15.47
N HIS A 22 -12.97 -16.01 -14.24
CA HIS A 22 -13.58 -14.87 -13.56
C HIS A 22 -12.49 -13.81 -13.32
N ARG A 23 -12.71 -12.60 -13.83
CA ARG A 23 -11.83 -11.46 -13.57
C ARG A 23 -12.02 -11.02 -12.12
N MET A 24 -11.00 -11.20 -11.30
CA MET A 24 -10.99 -10.68 -9.93
C MET A 24 -10.72 -9.18 -9.95
N PHE A 25 -11.52 -8.42 -9.19
CA PHE A 25 -11.26 -7.02 -8.88
C PHE A 25 -10.95 -6.91 -7.39
N VAL A 26 -9.85 -6.22 -7.05
CA VAL A 26 -9.44 -5.96 -5.67
C VAL A 26 -9.54 -4.45 -5.45
N GLY A 27 -10.28 -4.06 -4.42
CA GLY A 27 -10.33 -2.67 -3.93
C GLY A 27 -9.47 -2.50 -2.69
N GLN A 28 -8.99 -1.28 -2.46
CA GLN A 28 -8.24 -0.89 -1.25
C GLN A 28 -8.87 0.37 -0.68
N ARG A 29 -8.97 0.44 0.65
CA ARG A 29 -9.29 1.66 1.40
C ARG A 29 -8.34 1.76 2.58
N ILE A 30 -7.81 2.95 2.82
CA ILE A 30 -6.93 3.22 3.96
C ILE A 30 -7.65 4.16 4.92
N ASN A 31 -7.66 3.78 6.19
CA ASN A 31 -8.15 4.62 7.27
C ASN A 31 -6.96 5.10 8.10
N VAL A 32 -6.96 6.38 8.45
CA VAL A 32 -6.01 6.95 9.41
C VAL A 32 -6.78 7.33 10.65
N GLU A 33 -6.26 6.90 11.80
CA GLU A 33 -6.81 7.22 13.11
C GLU A 33 -5.72 7.86 13.95
N THR A 34 -6.09 8.93 14.67
CA THR A 34 -5.20 9.71 15.51
C THR A 34 -5.81 9.86 16.88
N TYR A 35 -4.95 9.99 17.88
CA TYR A 35 -5.35 10.30 19.24
C TYR A 35 -4.50 11.44 19.76
N ALA A 36 -5.15 12.45 20.31
CA ALA A 36 -4.53 13.60 20.91
C ALA A 36 -4.69 13.53 22.43
N VAL A 37 -3.58 13.53 23.15
CA VAL A 37 -3.51 13.48 24.61
C VAL A 37 -2.54 14.54 25.10
N PHE A 38 -2.84 15.16 26.24
CA PHE A 38 -1.91 16.05 26.92
C PHE A 38 -0.85 15.24 27.68
N ASP A 39 0.22 15.91 28.14
CA ASP A 39 1.33 15.27 28.87
C ASP A 39 0.90 14.57 30.17
N ASP A 40 -0.23 15.00 30.75
CA ASP A 40 -0.83 14.37 31.93
C ASP A 40 -1.67 13.12 31.61
N GLY A 41 -1.76 12.75 30.33
CA GLY A 41 -2.52 11.62 29.82
C GLY A 41 -4.02 11.90 29.62
N SER A 42 -4.50 13.11 29.90
CA SER A 42 -5.88 13.48 29.63
C SER A 42 -6.14 13.64 28.13
N PRO A 43 -7.33 13.25 27.62
CA PRO A 43 -7.63 13.40 26.20
C PRO A 43 -7.78 14.87 25.82
N ALA A 44 -7.21 15.25 24.68
CA ALA A 44 -7.40 16.56 24.08
C ALA A 44 -8.76 16.62 23.37
N GLN A 45 -9.83 16.70 24.16
CA GLN A 45 -11.21 16.70 23.68
C GLN A 45 -11.48 17.89 22.77
N ASN A 46 -12.22 17.68 21.68
CA ASN A 46 -12.55 18.73 20.70
C ASN A 46 -11.32 19.43 20.09
N ALA A 47 -10.15 18.79 20.12
CA ALA A 47 -8.96 19.30 19.44
C ALA A 47 -9.29 19.60 17.98
N SER A 48 -8.83 20.75 17.46
CA SER A 48 -8.95 21.06 16.04
C SER A 48 -7.99 20.17 15.27
N VAL A 49 -8.51 19.48 14.26
CA VAL A 49 -7.73 18.63 13.36
C VAL A 49 -7.84 19.19 11.96
N LYS A 50 -6.70 19.53 11.36
CA LYS A 50 -6.60 19.94 9.96
C LYS A 50 -5.77 18.94 9.20
N VAL A 51 -6.35 18.44 8.12
CA VAL A 51 -5.71 17.48 7.23
C VAL A 51 -5.34 18.20 5.95
N TYR A 52 -4.09 18.11 5.55
CA TYR A 52 -3.58 18.66 4.32
C TYR A 52 -3.09 17.55 3.40
N ARG A 53 -3.27 17.76 2.11
CA ARG A 53 -2.73 16.87 1.07
C ARG A 53 -1.73 17.63 0.22
N MET A 54 -0.60 17.01 -0.06
CA MET A 54 0.36 17.57 -1.02
C MET A 54 -0.26 17.58 -2.42
N ASN A 55 -0.32 18.76 -3.02
CA ASN A 55 -0.70 18.94 -4.41
C ASN A 55 0.49 18.59 -5.31
N ALA A 56 0.32 17.60 -6.18
CA ALA A 56 1.39 17.11 -7.04
C ALA A 56 1.88 18.13 -8.08
N THR A 57 1.05 19.13 -8.40
CA THR A 57 1.39 20.18 -9.36
C THR A 57 2.17 21.32 -8.71
N THR A 58 1.74 21.76 -7.52
CA THR A 58 2.34 22.91 -6.82
C THR A 58 3.46 22.51 -5.86
N GLY A 59 3.49 21.25 -5.42
CA GLY A 59 4.40 20.75 -4.38
C GLY A 59 4.06 21.24 -2.98
N LEU A 60 2.94 21.94 -2.80
CA LEU A 60 2.52 22.52 -1.53
C LEU A 60 1.43 21.66 -0.87
N PHE A 61 1.36 21.73 0.46
CA PHE A 61 0.27 21.14 1.21
C PHE A 61 -0.95 22.06 1.18
N GLU A 62 -2.07 21.55 0.68
CA GLU A 62 -3.34 22.27 0.59
C GLU A 62 -4.35 21.65 1.57
N LEU A 63 -5.16 22.49 2.21
CA LEU A 63 -6.16 22.03 3.17
C LEU A 63 -7.15 21.10 2.47
N PHE A 64 -7.24 19.88 2.96
CA PHE A 64 -8.14 18.86 2.47
C PHE A 64 -9.41 18.80 3.31
N GLU A 65 -9.27 18.80 4.64
CA GLU A 65 -10.37 18.71 5.58
C GLU A 65 -10.03 19.41 6.90
N GLU A 66 -11.03 19.96 7.57
CA GLU A 66 -10.94 20.45 8.94
C GLU A 66 -12.08 19.86 9.75
N ASP A 67 -11.77 19.28 10.91
CA ASP A 67 -12.72 18.66 11.82
C ASP A 67 -12.25 18.79 13.28
N ARG A 68 -12.93 18.10 14.19
CA ARG A 68 -12.58 18.02 15.60
C ARG A 68 -12.44 16.59 16.11
N ALA A 69 -11.51 16.40 17.02
CA ALA A 69 -11.39 15.17 17.79
C ALA A 69 -12.61 14.98 18.71
N ASP A 70 -12.96 13.73 18.98
CA ASP A 70 -14.06 13.36 19.84
C ASP A 70 -13.76 13.58 21.34
N SER A 71 -14.68 13.15 22.21
CA SER A 71 -14.53 13.24 23.67
C SER A 71 -13.38 12.39 24.25
N ALA A 72 -12.86 11.44 23.50
CA ALA A 72 -11.68 10.64 23.85
C ALA A 72 -10.40 11.19 23.22
N GLY A 73 -10.46 12.34 22.52
CA GLY A 73 -9.33 12.91 21.77
C GLY A 73 -9.03 12.16 20.47
N GLY A 74 -9.92 11.28 20.02
CA GLY A 74 -9.78 10.50 18.80
C GLY A 74 -10.28 11.24 17.56
N TYR A 75 -9.60 11.06 16.42
CA TYR A 75 -10.08 11.47 15.10
C TYR A 75 -9.80 10.36 14.10
N SER A 76 -10.73 10.14 13.17
CA SER A 76 -10.59 9.10 12.15
C SER A 76 -11.06 9.60 10.79
N MET A 77 -10.29 9.32 9.74
CA MET A 77 -10.68 9.62 8.36
C MET A 77 -10.42 8.43 7.44
N SER A 78 -11.31 8.25 6.47
CA SER A 78 -11.05 7.39 5.31
C SER A 78 -10.36 8.22 4.23
N LEU A 79 -9.14 7.85 3.85
CA LEU A 79 -8.44 8.54 2.77
C LEU A 79 -9.15 8.29 1.43
N PRO A 80 -9.27 9.31 0.55
CA PRO A 80 -9.94 9.17 -0.73
C PRO A 80 -9.17 8.26 -1.69
N GLY A 81 -9.92 7.53 -2.53
CA GLY A 81 -9.34 6.62 -3.52
C GLY A 81 -8.48 5.53 -2.87
N LYS A 82 -7.25 5.36 -3.37
CA LYS A 82 -6.26 4.42 -2.79
C LYS A 82 -5.57 4.97 -1.54
N GLY A 83 -5.81 6.23 -1.16
CA GLY A 83 -5.10 6.94 -0.09
C GLY A 83 -3.67 7.38 -0.44
N THR A 84 -3.20 7.13 -1.66
CA THR A 84 -1.84 7.47 -2.11
C THR A 84 -1.57 8.97 -2.10
N GLY A 85 -0.33 9.34 -1.74
CA GLY A 85 0.15 10.71 -1.65
C GLY A 85 0.78 11.01 -0.30
N SER A 86 1.17 12.27 -0.14
CA SER A 86 1.72 12.80 1.12
C SER A 86 0.64 13.61 1.84
N TRP A 87 0.48 13.30 3.11
CA TRP A 87 -0.52 13.88 4.01
C TRP A 87 0.18 14.51 5.21
N LEU A 88 -0.32 15.67 5.63
CA LEU A 88 0.09 16.37 6.84
C LEU A 88 -1.13 16.55 7.72
N PHE A 89 -1.01 16.18 8.98
CA PHE A 89 -2.05 16.34 9.98
C PHE A 89 -1.55 17.34 11.01
N GLU A 90 -2.33 18.39 11.24
CA GLU A 90 -2.14 19.37 12.28
C GLU A 90 -3.23 19.17 13.32
N VAL A 91 -2.84 18.97 14.58
CA VAL A 91 -3.75 18.82 15.71
C VAL A 91 -3.46 19.90 16.73
N SER A 92 -4.48 20.63 17.19
CA SER A 92 -4.31 21.70 18.17
C SER A 92 -5.39 21.72 19.25
N ALA A 93 -4.97 21.92 20.50
CA ALA A 93 -5.84 22.01 21.67
C ALA A 93 -5.15 22.78 22.81
N GLY A 94 -5.91 23.58 23.55
CA GLY A 94 -5.39 24.24 24.77
C GLY A 94 -4.18 25.17 24.55
N GLY A 95 -3.98 25.68 23.33
CA GLY A 95 -2.79 26.48 22.98
C GLY A 95 -1.58 25.67 22.52
N HIS A 96 -1.66 24.33 22.55
CA HIS A 96 -0.67 23.42 21.99
C HIS A 96 -1.03 23.05 20.54
N LYS A 97 -0.01 22.77 19.74
CA LYS A 97 -0.14 22.33 18.35
C LYS A 97 0.94 21.30 18.04
N GLU A 98 0.53 20.20 17.42
CA GLU A 98 1.41 19.12 16.96
C GLU A 98 1.12 18.79 15.50
N GLU A 99 2.15 18.35 14.78
CA GLU A 99 2.06 17.98 13.37
C GLU A 99 2.70 16.61 13.12
N PHE A 100 2.09 15.81 12.24
CA PHE A 100 2.71 14.58 11.76
C PHE A 100 2.42 14.32 10.28
N PHE A 101 3.33 13.57 9.65
CA PHE A 101 3.32 13.30 8.21
C PHE A 101 3.08 11.83 7.91
N VAL A 102 2.26 11.55 6.91
CA VAL A 102 1.98 10.21 6.39
C VAL A 102 2.19 10.21 4.89
N ALA A 103 3.08 9.34 4.38
CA ALA A 103 3.30 9.15 2.95
C ALA A 103 2.88 7.74 2.56
N ILE A 104 2.01 7.65 1.56
CA ILE A 104 1.47 6.38 1.07
C ILE A 104 1.79 6.26 -0.42
N SER A 105 2.53 5.21 -0.77
CA SER A 105 2.92 4.89 -2.15
C SER A 105 2.29 3.57 -2.58
N ASP A 106 1.83 3.50 -3.84
CA ASP A 106 1.43 2.26 -4.50
C ASP A 106 2.48 1.76 -5.50
N GLU A 107 3.68 2.34 -5.48
CA GLU A 107 4.81 1.84 -6.27
C GLU A 107 5.16 0.42 -5.83
N ARG A 108 5.12 -0.50 -6.80
CA ARG A 108 5.57 -1.87 -6.57
C ARG A 108 7.10 -1.88 -6.57
N PRO A 109 7.75 -2.53 -5.59
CA PRO A 109 9.19 -2.77 -5.66
C PRO A 109 9.53 -3.46 -6.97
N ASP A 110 10.45 -2.87 -7.75
CA ASP A 110 10.86 -3.40 -9.03
C ASP A 110 11.67 -4.71 -8.83
N PRO A 111 11.12 -5.88 -9.19
CA PRO A 111 11.79 -7.16 -8.95
C PRO A 111 13.08 -7.32 -9.78
N SER A 112 13.25 -6.53 -10.85
CA SER A 112 14.46 -6.58 -11.69
C SER A 112 15.69 -6.06 -10.95
N LYS A 113 15.52 -5.10 -10.03
CA LYS A 113 16.62 -4.58 -9.19
C LYS A 113 17.10 -5.59 -8.15
N ALA A 114 16.21 -6.46 -7.65
CA ALA A 114 16.57 -7.54 -6.73
C ALA A 114 17.30 -8.70 -7.43
N GLY A 115 16.90 -9.04 -8.65
CA GLY A 115 17.53 -10.11 -9.45
C GLY A 115 18.98 -9.79 -9.85
N ALA A 116 19.30 -8.53 -10.14
CA ALA A 116 20.64 -8.10 -10.54
C ALA A 116 21.68 -8.29 -9.42
N ALA A 117 21.31 -8.04 -8.16
CA ALA A 117 22.20 -8.24 -7.01
C ALA A 117 22.53 -9.73 -6.78
N ALA A 118 21.54 -10.61 -6.95
CA ALA A 118 21.73 -12.06 -6.80
C ALA A 118 22.64 -12.63 -7.90
N LEU A 119 22.48 -12.19 -9.16
CA LEU A 119 23.33 -12.60 -10.28
C LEU A 119 24.79 -12.10 -10.15
N ALA A 120 25.00 -10.92 -9.56
CA ALA A 120 26.35 -10.39 -9.31
C ALA A 120 27.10 -11.13 -8.18
N ALA A 121 26.40 -11.74 -7.23
CA ALA A 121 26.99 -12.48 -6.12
C ALA A 121 27.43 -13.92 -6.49
N LEU A 122 26.81 -14.51 -7.51
CA LEU A 122 27.13 -15.86 -8.01
C LEU A 122 28.60 -16.06 -8.43
N PRO A 123 29.23 -15.18 -9.23
CA PRO A 123 30.63 -15.35 -9.62
C PRO A 123 31.58 -15.28 -8.41
N ILE A 124 31.29 -14.44 -7.40
CA ILE A 124 32.13 -14.30 -6.19
C ILE A 124 32.04 -15.57 -5.34
N ALA A 125 30.83 -16.11 -5.14
CA ALA A 125 30.61 -17.35 -4.40
C ALA A 125 31.26 -18.56 -5.10
N LEU A 126 31.15 -18.65 -6.44
CA LEU A 126 31.80 -19.69 -7.24
C LEU A 126 33.34 -19.62 -7.16
N PHE A 127 33.92 -18.41 -7.19
CA PHE A 127 35.37 -18.23 -7.09
C PHE A 127 35.89 -18.57 -5.69
N ALA A 128 35.17 -18.19 -4.64
CA ALA A 128 35.50 -18.53 -3.25
C ALA A 128 35.41 -20.03 -2.98
N TRP A 129 34.40 -20.71 -3.53
CA TRP A 129 34.25 -22.16 -3.42
C TRP A 129 35.37 -22.91 -4.16
N ARG A 130 35.69 -22.52 -5.40
CA ARG A 130 36.80 -23.12 -6.17
C ARG A 130 38.15 -23.02 -5.48
N ARG A 131 38.40 -21.94 -4.73
CA ARG A 131 39.64 -21.77 -3.95
C ARG A 131 39.71 -22.66 -2.71
N ARG A 132 38.59 -23.02 -2.10
CA ARG A 132 38.56 -23.95 -0.95
C ARG A 132 38.82 -25.40 -1.34
N VAL A 133 38.42 -25.83 -2.54
CA VAL A 133 38.56 -27.24 -3.00
C VAL A 133 39.98 -27.57 -3.46
N LYS A 134 40.84 -26.57 -3.70
CA LYS A 134 42.23 -26.75 -4.16
C LYS A 134 43.30 -26.65 -3.06
N ARG A 135 42.91 -26.52 -1.79
CA ARG A 135 43.78 -26.67 -0.62
C ARG A 135 43.47 -27.98 0.06
#